data_AF-A0A838M122-F1
#
_entry.id   AF-A0A838M122-F1
#
_cell.length_a   1.000
_cell.length_b   1.000
_cell.length_c   1.000
_cell.angle_alpha   90.00
_cell.angle_beta   90.00
_cell.angle_gamma   90.00
#
_symmetry.space_group_name_H-M   'P 1'
#
loop_
_entity.id
_entity.type
_entity.pdbx_description
1 polymer ?
#
loop_
_entity_poly.entity_id
_entity_poly.type
_entity_poly.pdbx_seq_one_letter_code
_entity_poly.pdbx_strand_id
1 'polypeptide(L)'
;MAYANKDDYKKWYMANRERLIAKARAADLANPDLAAQRKREYAERHPDRVKDAGRRYSRKPEALAKQRALKAKPEQREKAKLLREHYRDTLHDCFVRRCLAQHLKIKGSEIPQTLVDAHRELLRLKRAINEKL
;
A
#
# COMPACT_ATOMS: atom_id res chain seq x y z
N MET A 1 -40.36 -15.84 -6.67
CA MET A 1 -40.77 -14.94 -5.57
C MET A 1 -40.90 -13.55 -6.17
N ALA A 2 -42.10 -13.14 -6.57
CA ALA A 2 -42.35 -11.79 -7.07
C ALA A 2 -42.61 -10.90 -5.84
N TYR A 3 -41.73 -9.95 -5.56
CA TYR A 3 -41.95 -8.98 -4.49
C TYR A 3 -42.88 -7.90 -5.02
N ALA A 4 -43.97 -7.64 -4.30
CA ALA A 4 -45.03 -6.73 -4.75
C ALA A 4 -44.55 -5.27 -4.91
N ASN A 5 -43.51 -4.86 -4.18
CA ASN A 5 -42.82 -3.58 -4.36
C ASN A 5 -41.35 -3.65 -3.90
N LYS A 6 -40.59 -2.58 -4.16
CA LYS A 6 -39.16 -2.46 -3.85
C LYS A 6 -38.86 -2.45 -2.35
N ASP A 7 -39.79 -1.96 -1.53
CA ASP A 7 -39.60 -1.84 -0.08
C ASP A 7 -39.78 -3.17 0.63
N ASP A 8 -40.71 -4.01 0.15
CA ASP A 8 -40.92 -5.37 0.64
C ASP A 8 -39.71 -6.26 0.31
N TYR A 9 -39.12 -6.07 -0.88
CA TYR A 9 -37.84 -6.69 -1.21
C TYR A 9 -36.71 -6.24 -0.27
N LYS A 10 -36.62 -4.94 0.02
CA LYS A 10 -35.59 -4.40 0.92
C LYS A 10 -35.74 -4.97 2.34
N LYS A 11 -36.96 -5.06 2.88
CA LYS A 11 -37.25 -5.67 4.18
C LYS A 11 -36.87 -7.15 4.20
N TRP A 12 -37.28 -7.91 3.19
CA TRP A 12 -36.91 -9.32 3.05
C TRP A 12 -35.38 -9.51 2.94
N TYR A 13 -34.71 -8.67 2.15
CA TYR A 13 -33.26 -8.71 1.98
C TYR A 13 -32.56 -8.43 3.30
N MET A 14 -32.97 -7.41 4.06
CA MET A 14 -32.38 -7.10 5.37
C MET A 14 -32.58 -8.26 6.36
N ALA A 15 -33.76 -8.89 6.38
CA ALA A 15 -34.04 -10.06 7.20
C ALA A 15 -33.21 -11.31 6.78
N ASN A 16 -32.82 -11.42 5.51
CA ASN A 16 -32.07 -12.56 4.97
C ASN A 16 -30.59 -12.26 4.70
N ARG A 17 -30.13 -11.05 5.01
CA ARG A 17 -28.84 -10.51 4.53
C ARG A 17 -27.67 -11.39 4.95
N GLU A 18 -27.62 -11.74 6.23
CA GLU A 18 -26.53 -12.57 6.77
C GLU A 18 -26.54 -13.98 6.18
N ARG A 19 -27.71 -14.56 5.95
CA ARG A 19 -27.85 -15.87 5.29
C ARG A 19 -27.33 -15.84 3.85
N LEU A 20 -27.65 -14.79 3.10
CA LEU A 20 -27.17 -14.63 1.72
C LEU A 20 -25.66 -14.39 1.67
N ILE A 21 -25.12 -13.57 2.58
CA ILE A 21 -23.67 -13.35 2.71
C ILE A 21 -22.95 -14.65 3.08
N ALA A 22 -23.49 -15.42 4.03
CA ALA A 22 -22.93 -16.71 4.43
C ALA A 22 -22.92 -17.70 3.26
N LYS A 23 -24.02 -17.78 2.49
CA LYS A 23 -24.10 -18.63 1.30
C LYS A 23 -23.07 -18.23 0.24
N ALA A 24 -22.92 -16.93 -0.03
CA ALA A 24 -21.92 -16.43 -0.97
C ALA A 24 -20.49 -16.74 -0.49
N ARG A 25 -20.20 -16.55 0.80
CA ARG A 25 -18.90 -16.90 1.39
C ARG A 25 -18.62 -18.40 1.30
N ALA A 26 -19.61 -19.25 1.56
CA ALA A 26 -19.46 -20.69 1.44
C ALA A 26 -19.15 -21.10 -0.01
N ALA A 27 -19.81 -20.48 -0.99
CA ALA A 27 -19.53 -20.72 -2.41
C ALA A 27 -18.11 -20.26 -2.81
N ASP A 28 -17.65 -19.12 -2.31
CA ASP A 28 -16.29 -18.62 -2.55
C ASP A 28 -15.23 -19.48 -1.86
N LEU A 29 -15.52 -20.04 -0.68
CA LEU A 29 -14.62 -20.95 0.03
C LEU A 29 -14.52 -22.31 -0.64
N ALA A 30 -15.64 -22.81 -1.19
CA ALA A 30 -15.68 -24.06 -1.93
C ALA A 30 -14.92 -23.98 -3.27
N ASN A 31 -14.82 -22.79 -3.88
CA ASN A 31 -14.13 -22.56 -5.16
C ASN A 31 -13.24 -21.31 -5.09
N PRO A 32 -12.08 -21.39 -4.42
CA PRO A 32 -11.23 -20.24 -4.16
C PRO A 32 -10.65 -19.61 -5.43
N ASP A 33 -10.29 -20.41 -6.43
CA ASP A 33 -9.70 -19.91 -7.69
C ASP A 33 -10.70 -19.12 -8.50
N LEU A 34 -11.92 -19.63 -8.63
CA LEU A 34 -13.01 -18.93 -9.32
C LEU A 34 -13.41 -17.64 -8.58
N ALA A 35 -13.34 -17.63 -7.25
CA ALA A 35 -13.56 -16.42 -6.46
C ALA A 35 -12.44 -15.38 -6.66
N ALA A 36 -11.18 -15.83 -6.74
CA ALA A 36 -10.05 -14.96 -7.02
C ALA A 36 -10.12 -14.36 -8.44
N GLN A 37 -10.48 -15.16 -9.44
CA GLN A 37 -10.66 -14.70 -10.82
C GLN A 37 -11.75 -13.64 -10.89
N ARG A 38 -12.94 -13.88 -10.33
CA ARG A 38 -14.04 -12.90 -10.29
C ARG A 38 -13.62 -11.58 -9.63
N LYS A 39 -12.80 -11.64 -8.57
CA LYS A 39 -12.26 -10.43 -7.92
C LYS A 39 -11.27 -9.67 -8.81
N ARG A 40 -10.42 -10.37 -9.56
CA ARG A 40 -9.48 -9.77 -10.53
C ARG A 40 -10.24 -9.08 -11.66
N GLU A 41 -11.18 -9.77 -12.28
CA GLU A 41 -12.02 -9.23 -13.36
C GLU A 41 -12.79 -7.98 -12.90
N TYR A 42 -13.32 -7.99 -11.67
CA TYR A 42 -13.97 -6.82 -11.10
C TYR A 42 -13.00 -5.64 -10.91
N ALA A 43 -11.78 -5.91 -10.44
CA ALA A 43 -10.75 -4.88 -10.26
C ALA A 43 -10.27 -4.29 -11.60
N GLU A 44 -10.19 -5.11 -12.65
CA GLU A 44 -9.85 -4.67 -14.02
C GLU A 44 -10.96 -3.83 -14.64
N ARG A 45 -12.23 -4.22 -14.46
CA ARG A 45 -13.38 -3.49 -15.00
C ARG A 45 -13.67 -2.19 -14.26
N HIS A 46 -13.37 -2.14 -12.96
CA HIS A 46 -13.70 -1.02 -12.08
C HIS A 46 -12.54 -0.60 -11.17
N PRO A 47 -11.38 -0.22 -11.74
CA PRO A 47 -10.18 0.09 -10.96
C PRO A 47 -10.41 1.25 -9.99
N ASP A 48 -11.17 2.27 -10.41
CA ASP A 48 -11.43 3.45 -9.58
C ASP A 48 -12.33 3.14 -8.39
N ARG A 49 -13.30 2.23 -8.55
CA ARG A 49 -14.17 1.81 -7.43
C ARG A 49 -13.37 1.03 -6.39
N VAL A 50 -12.43 0.20 -6.82
CA VAL A 50 -11.53 -0.52 -5.91
C VAL A 50 -10.62 0.45 -5.16
N LYS A 51 -10.03 1.43 -5.86
CA LYS A 51 -9.20 2.47 -5.23
C LYS A 51 -10.00 3.29 -4.22
N ASP A 52 -11.21 3.73 -4.58
CA ASP A 52 -12.06 4.53 -3.71
C ASP A 52 -12.50 3.72 -2.48
N ALA A 53 -12.93 2.47 -2.65
CA ALA A 53 -13.27 1.59 -1.54
C ALA A 53 -12.09 1.41 -0.57
N GLY A 54 -10.87 1.22 -1.10
CA GLY A 54 -9.64 1.15 -0.31
C GLY A 54 -9.37 2.44 0.47
N ARG A 55 -9.52 3.61 -0.17
CA ARG A 55 -9.37 4.92 0.48
C ARG A 55 -10.41 5.16 1.58
N ARG A 56 -11.66 4.76 1.35
CA ARG A 56 -12.74 4.86 2.36
C ARG A 56 -12.41 3.99 3.57
N TYR A 57 -11.98 2.75 3.33
CA TYR A 57 -11.60 1.84 4.41
C TYR A 57 -10.41 2.39 5.22
N SER A 58 -9.37 2.88 4.56
CA SER A 58 -8.18 3.40 5.25
C SER A 58 -8.45 4.66 6.09
N ARG A 59 -9.52 5.41 5.78
CA ARG A 59 -9.96 6.59 6.55
C ARG A 59 -10.79 6.24 7.78
N LYS A 60 -11.24 4.99 7.94
CA LYS A 60 -12.01 4.57 9.12
C LYS A 60 -11.13 4.68 10.38
N PRO A 61 -11.70 5.10 11.53
CA PRO A 61 -10.95 5.27 12.77
C PRO A 61 -10.27 3.97 13.22
N GLU A 62 -10.93 2.82 13.06
CA GLU A 62 -10.36 1.50 13.38
C GLU A 62 -9.13 1.17 12.53
N ALA A 63 -9.17 1.45 11.23
CA ALA A 63 -8.04 1.21 10.32
C ALA A 63 -6.85 2.10 10.67
N LEU A 64 -7.12 3.37 10.98
CA LEU A 64 -6.10 4.32 11.43
C LEU A 64 -5.52 3.91 12.80
N ALA A 65 -6.35 3.47 13.74
CA ALA A 65 -5.92 3.00 15.05
C ALA A 65 -5.01 1.77 14.92
N LYS A 66 -5.40 0.79 14.09
CA LYS A 66 -4.58 -0.39 13.78
C LYS A 66 -3.24 0.01 13.14
N GLN A 67 -3.25 0.97 12.21
CA GLN A 67 -2.03 1.49 11.60
C GLN A 67 -1.11 2.17 12.62
N ARG A 68 -1.66 3.00 13.50
CA ARG A 68 -0.91 3.65 14.58
C ARG A 68 -0.31 2.64 15.55
N ALA A 69 -1.10 1.65 15.98
CA ALA A 69 -0.64 0.57 16.85
C ALA A 69 0.51 -0.21 16.20
N LEU A 70 0.41 -0.53 14.90
CA LEU A 70 1.48 -1.19 14.17
C LEU A 70 2.75 -0.33 14.13
N LYS A 71 2.63 0.97 13.85
CA LYS A 71 3.77 1.91 13.78
C LYS A 71 4.43 2.12 15.15
N ALA A 72 3.67 2.02 16.24
CA ALA A 72 4.19 2.14 17.60
C ALA A 72 5.04 0.94 18.03
N LYS A 73 4.90 -0.22 17.38
CA LYS A 73 5.68 -1.41 17.72
C LYS A 73 7.19 -1.15 17.54
N PRO A 74 8.04 -1.50 18.53
CA PRO A 74 9.48 -1.29 18.44
C PRO A 74 10.10 -2.05 17.26
N GLU A 75 9.66 -3.28 16.99
CA GLU A 75 10.12 -4.09 15.85
C GLU A 75 9.97 -3.36 14.50
N GLN A 76 8.88 -2.62 14.31
CA GLN A 76 8.65 -1.86 13.08
C GLN A 76 9.59 -0.65 12.99
N ARG A 77 9.92 -0.04 14.14
CA ARG A 77 10.89 1.06 14.21
C ARG A 77 12.29 0.56 13.88
N GLU A 78 12.69 -0.58 14.44
CA GLU A 78 13.99 -1.21 14.16
C GLU A 78 14.09 -1.68 12.71
N LYS A 79 13.06 -2.33 12.17
CA LYS A 79 13.02 -2.70 10.76
C LYS A 79 13.18 -1.47 9.85
N ALA A 80 12.51 -0.37 10.18
CA ALA A 80 12.65 0.88 9.43
C ALA A 80 14.05 1.51 9.59
N LYS A 81 14.72 1.32 10.72
CA LYS A 81 16.11 1.77 10.95
C LYS A 81 17.08 0.95 10.10
N LEU A 82 17.03 -0.37 10.18
CA LEU A 82 17.84 -1.28 9.37
C LEU A 82 17.68 -1.01 7.88
N LEU A 83 16.44 -0.75 7.44
CA LEU A 83 16.18 -0.41 6.04
C LEU A 83 16.85 0.92 5.62
N ARG A 84 16.84 1.94 6.51
CA ARG A 84 17.52 3.21 6.25
C ARG A 84 19.04 3.05 6.22
N GLU A 85 19.59 2.22 7.10
CA GLU A 85 21.02 1.88 7.11
C GLU A 85 21.40 1.15 5.82
N HIS A 86 20.65 0.11 5.44
CA HIS A 86 20.84 -0.58 4.17
C HIS A 86 20.82 0.36 2.97
N TYR A 87 19.86 1.31 2.90
CA TYR A 87 19.82 2.30 1.81
C TYR A 87 21.01 3.26 1.82
N ARG A 88 21.48 3.65 3.00
CA ARG A 88 22.70 4.46 3.13
C ARG A 88 23.88 3.64 2.63
N ASP A 89 24.04 2.41 3.07
CA ASP A 89 25.23 1.60 2.82
C ASP A 89 25.33 1.22 1.34
N THR A 90 24.21 0.81 0.74
CA THR A 90 24.11 0.49 -0.71
C THR A 90 24.01 1.70 -1.64
N LEU A 91 23.92 2.92 -1.10
CA LEU A 91 23.63 4.15 -1.87
C LEU A 91 22.40 4.01 -2.79
N HIS A 92 21.33 3.46 -2.22
CA HIS A 92 20.06 3.28 -2.91
C HIS A 92 19.48 4.64 -3.36
N ASP A 93 18.75 4.65 -4.48
CA ASP A 93 18.17 5.86 -5.09
C ASP A 93 17.44 6.76 -4.10
N CYS A 94 16.62 6.18 -3.23
CA CYS A 94 15.85 6.93 -2.25
C CYS A 94 16.73 7.64 -1.21
N PHE A 95 17.93 7.13 -0.92
CA PHE A 95 18.90 7.76 -0.05
C PHE A 95 19.61 8.90 -0.78
N VAL A 96 20.12 8.64 -1.99
CA VAL A 96 20.82 9.64 -2.82
C VAL A 96 19.91 10.83 -3.16
N ARG A 97 18.66 10.56 -3.56
CA ARG A 97 17.64 11.60 -3.81
C ARG A 97 17.33 12.42 -2.56
N ARG A 98 17.38 11.82 -1.37
CA ARG A 98 17.18 12.54 -0.10
C ARG A 98 18.35 13.49 0.19
N CYS A 99 19.59 13.05 -0.02
CA CYS A 99 20.77 13.88 0.11
C CYS A 99 20.72 15.08 -0.86
N LEU A 100 20.42 14.82 -2.13
CA LEU A 100 20.28 15.89 -3.12
C LEU A 100 19.14 16.87 -2.79
N ALA A 101 17.97 16.37 -2.40
CA ALA A 101 16.81 17.20 -2.07
C ALA A 101 17.08 18.15 -0.89
N GLN A 102 17.94 17.78 0.07
CA GLN A 102 18.33 18.66 1.18
C GLN A 102 19.04 19.94 0.70
N HIS A 103 19.74 19.88 -0.42
CA HIS A 103 20.50 21.01 -0.96
C HIS A 103 19.78 21.74 -2.10
N LEU A 104 19.02 21.01 -2.92
CA LEU A 104 18.43 21.55 -4.14
C LEU A 104 17.06 22.19 -3.96
N LYS A 105 16.45 22.12 -2.76
CA LYS A 105 15.09 22.62 -2.46
C LYS A 105 13.99 22.13 -3.42
N ILE A 106 14.25 21.03 -4.14
CA ILE A 106 13.30 20.35 -5.02
C ILE A 106 12.89 19.01 -4.40
N LYS A 107 11.74 18.48 -4.83
CA LYS A 107 11.28 17.19 -4.32
C LYS A 107 12.15 16.08 -4.88
N GLY A 108 12.47 15.07 -4.06
CA GLY A 108 13.32 13.94 -4.48
C GLY A 108 12.80 13.17 -5.71
N SER A 109 11.50 13.23 -6.00
CA SER A 109 10.88 12.64 -7.19
C SER A 109 11.10 13.43 -8.47
N GLU A 110 11.41 14.73 -8.36
CA GLU A 110 11.65 15.63 -9.50
C GLU A 110 13.12 15.60 -9.94
N ILE A 111 14.00 14.96 -9.15
CA ILE A 111 15.42 14.85 -9.44
C ILE A 111 15.63 13.89 -10.62
N PRO A 112 16.29 14.31 -11.72
CA PRO A 112 16.60 13.41 -12.84
C PRO A 112 17.49 12.25 -12.40
N GLN A 113 17.28 11.06 -12.97
CA GLN A 113 18.07 9.88 -12.62
C GLN A 113 19.57 10.07 -12.92
N THR A 114 19.90 10.77 -14.01
CA THR A 114 21.29 11.08 -14.37
C THR A 114 22.05 11.82 -13.27
N LEU A 115 21.39 12.77 -12.59
CA LEU A 115 21.97 13.49 -11.46
C LEU A 115 22.10 12.60 -10.22
N VAL A 116 21.17 11.68 -10.00
CA VAL A 116 21.23 10.68 -8.93
C VAL A 116 22.43 9.76 -9.13
N ASP A 117 22.63 9.24 -10.35
CA ASP A 117 23.73 8.33 -10.65
C ASP A 117 25.09 9.05 -10.53
N ALA A 118 25.22 10.28 -11.04
CA ALA A 118 26.42 11.09 -10.87
C ALA A 118 26.73 11.36 -9.39
N HIS A 119 25.71 11.69 -8.59
CA HIS A 119 25.89 11.91 -7.15
C HIS A 119 26.25 10.61 -6.41
N ARG A 120 25.71 9.47 -6.85
CA ARG A 120 26.06 8.15 -6.30
C ARG A 120 27.54 7.84 -6.50
N GLU A 121 28.06 8.02 -7.71
CA GLU A 121 29.49 7.81 -7.97
C GLU A 121 30.36 8.74 -7.15
N LEU A 122 29.97 10.02 -7.03
CA LEU A 122 30.67 10.97 -6.18
C LEU A 122 30.69 10.54 -4.70
N LEU A 123 29.59 9.99 -4.17
CA LEU A 123 29.54 9.44 -2.81
C LEU A 123 30.43 8.19 -2.66
N ARG A 124 30.50 7.32 -3.67
CA ARG A 124 31.41 6.16 -3.67
C ARG A 124 32.87 6.61 -3.62
N LEU A 125 33.24 7.58 -4.45
CA LEU A 125 34.59 8.16 -4.46
C LEU A 125 34.92 8.78 -3.10
N LYS A 126 34.01 9.57 -2.52
CA LYS A 126 34.20 10.15 -1.18
C LYS A 126 34.44 9.10 -0.10
N ARG A 127 33.67 7.99 -0.12
CA ARG A 127 33.88 6.87 0.81
C ARG A 127 35.24 6.21 0.63
N ALA A 128 35.59 5.89 -0.61
CA ALA A 128 36.86 5.25 -0.93
C ALA A 128 38.07 6.13 -0.56
N ILE A 129 37.95 7.46 -0.64
CA ILE A 129 38.97 8.39 -0.18
C ILE A 129 39.07 8.36 1.36
N ASN A 130 37.93 8.46 2.06
CA ASN A 130 37.89 8.46 3.52
C ASN A 130 38.28 7.13 4.16
N GLU A 131 38.14 6.00 3.46
CA GLU A 131 38.58 4.68 3.95
C GLU A 131 40.09 4.46 3.75
N LYS A 132 40.73 5.23 2.87
CA LYS A 132 42.18 5.16 2.59
C LYS A 132 43.01 6.16 3.42
N LEU A 133 42.35 7.05 4.17
CA LEU A 133 42.93 8.04 5.08
C LEU A 133 42.60 7.64 6.53
#